data_AF-A0A9N9SAZ1-F1
#
_entry.id   AF-A0A9N9SAZ1-F1
#
_cell.length_a   1.000
_cell.length_b   1.000
_cell.length_c   1.000
_cell.angle_alpha   90.00
_cell.angle_beta   90.00
_cell.angle_gamma   90.00
#
_symmetry.space_group_name_H-M   'P 1'
#
loop_
_entity.id
_entity.type
_entity.pdbx_description
1 polymer ?
#
loop_
_entity_poly.entity_id
_entity_poly.type
_entity_poly.pdbx_seq_one_letter_code
_entity_poly.pdbx_strand_id
1 'polypeptide(L)'
;MSVENPKRMKMEDKTAEIDIEESSSTQTLKEHNNPIIETKVQENGKITESDPQKQSPVNILRRQKPQQKIPDPSSETPHCQYWVKRKSRYCKMTLKAGAKFCGEHLTADNKPELDEKRVLCPLDPTHSVYTFKLARHLKVCNVKKMENNERYVKKNYNVGEIRAADEDDEAFRLKDVSQDEIDRVTKIVGNLYDKFIEGNIKNFIKSHKIFDEELKIEHYGDEKIRHLIQTSSILGILKENKLLEPATCFIDLGAGKGNLSFWMSKVILDDKIEDSKVLVVDRASHRHKKDNVLKDSGVVDRLRVDIGDLDMTELNFNSCKSIVGVSKHLCGRATDFALRCLINGNEGTVKTKGFLICVCCHHQITYDSFLGKDWMIQHGFDRKTFNILIKMVSWCTCGDGKSREQHKERGNETDEKLKERELVGWKCKRLLDFARVEFMRKLDYDTNLCYYVEKEQTLENICIFGKIKEN
;
A
#
# COMPACT_ATOMS: atom_id res chain seq x y z
N MET A 1 62.43 -34.44 -2.98
CA MET A 1 61.12 -34.11 -3.60
C MET A 1 60.73 -32.72 -3.15
N SER A 2 60.93 -31.72 -4.00
CA SER A 2 60.21 -30.43 -4.11
C SER A 2 61.04 -29.57 -5.04
N VAL A 3 60.43 -29.23 -6.16
CA VAL A 3 61.01 -28.77 -7.40
C VAL A 3 61.02 -27.24 -7.43
N GLU A 4 62.20 -26.72 -7.75
CA GLU A 4 62.55 -25.51 -8.52
C GLU A 4 61.84 -24.17 -8.30
N ASN A 5 62.70 -23.20 -7.98
CA ASN A 5 62.60 -21.80 -8.33
C ASN A 5 63.39 -21.59 -9.64
N PRO A 6 62.99 -20.65 -10.53
CA PRO A 6 64.03 -19.84 -11.14
C PRO A 6 63.73 -18.33 -11.15
N LYS A 7 64.86 -17.62 -11.08
CA LYS A 7 65.07 -16.18 -10.98
C LYS A 7 64.79 -15.43 -12.29
N ARG A 8 64.20 -14.24 -12.14
CA ARG A 8 64.70 -12.89 -12.54
C ARG A 8 65.40 -12.73 -13.90
N MET A 9 64.84 -11.87 -14.75
CA MET A 9 65.60 -11.07 -15.74
C MET A 9 65.29 -9.57 -15.57
N LYS A 10 66.35 -8.76 -15.59
CA LYS A 10 66.39 -7.29 -15.51
C LYS A 10 66.39 -6.69 -16.92
N MET A 11 66.02 -5.40 -17.00
CA MET A 11 66.47 -4.30 -17.90
C MET A 11 65.24 -3.42 -18.26
N GLU A 12 65.25 -2.09 -18.30
CA GLU A 12 66.18 -1.02 -17.93
C GLU A 12 65.38 0.30 -18.10
N ASP A 13 65.74 1.34 -17.34
CA ASP A 13 65.18 2.69 -17.37
C ASP A 13 65.23 3.37 -18.75
N LYS A 14 64.16 4.13 -19.08
CA LYS A 14 64.27 5.40 -19.79
C LYS A 14 63.26 6.40 -19.25
N THR A 15 63.78 7.31 -18.43
CA THR A 15 63.20 8.59 -18.04
C THR A 15 63.05 9.51 -19.24
N ALA A 16 61.90 10.18 -19.34
CA ALA A 16 61.74 11.44 -20.06
C ALA A 16 60.81 12.34 -19.24
N GLU A 17 61.43 13.28 -18.53
CA GLU A 17 60.81 14.48 -17.95
C GLU A 17 60.32 15.38 -19.09
N ILE A 18 59.09 15.89 -18.97
CA ILE A 18 58.69 17.15 -19.58
C ILE A 18 57.80 17.88 -18.55
N ASP A 19 58.40 18.91 -17.95
CA ASP A 19 57.76 20.00 -17.24
C ASP A 19 56.79 20.76 -18.16
N ILE A 20 55.58 21.07 -17.70
CA ILE A 20 54.87 22.30 -18.09
C ILE A 20 54.15 22.89 -16.89
N GLU A 21 54.47 24.17 -16.69
CA GLU A 21 54.20 25.11 -15.62
C GLU A 21 52.73 25.32 -15.23
N GLU A 22 52.53 25.56 -13.94
CA GLU A 22 51.40 26.28 -13.38
C GLU A 22 51.39 27.74 -13.88
N SER A 23 50.24 28.21 -14.36
CA SER A 23 49.95 29.65 -14.39
C SER A 23 48.52 29.92 -13.97
N SER A 24 48.41 30.63 -12.85
CA SER A 24 47.20 31.21 -12.30
C SER A 24 46.59 32.27 -13.23
N SER A 25 45.28 32.22 -13.44
CA SER A 25 44.50 33.41 -13.75
C SER A 25 43.05 33.24 -13.31
N THR A 26 42.72 33.89 -12.20
CA THR A 26 41.37 34.25 -11.77
C THR A 26 40.65 35.07 -12.84
N GLN A 27 39.54 34.56 -13.37
CA GLN A 27 38.53 35.38 -14.04
C GLN A 27 37.12 34.90 -13.67
N THR A 28 36.46 35.73 -12.86
CA THR A 28 35.02 35.78 -12.61
C THR A 28 34.22 35.84 -13.91
N LEU A 29 33.37 34.84 -14.15
CA LEU A 29 32.33 34.90 -15.18
C LEU A 29 31.02 35.35 -14.54
N LYS A 30 30.55 36.48 -15.05
CA LYS A 30 29.34 37.21 -14.68
C LYS A 30 28.09 36.42 -15.05
N GLU A 31 27.15 36.39 -14.12
CA GLU A 31 25.77 36.01 -14.34
C GLU A 31 25.14 36.93 -15.40
N HIS A 32 24.72 36.35 -16.51
CA HIS A 32 23.87 37.03 -17.48
C HIS A 32 22.40 36.85 -17.07
N ASN A 33 21.90 37.85 -16.35
CA ASN A 33 20.48 38.16 -16.26
C ASN A 33 19.95 38.53 -17.65
N ASN A 34 18.90 37.84 -18.10
CA ASN A 34 18.07 38.32 -19.20
C ASN A 34 16.65 38.59 -18.64
N PRO A 35 16.05 39.76 -18.94
CA PRO A 35 14.89 40.28 -18.24
C PRO A 35 13.59 39.64 -18.70
N ILE A 36 12.73 39.31 -17.73
CA ILE A 36 11.33 38.97 -17.96
C ILE A 36 10.57 40.27 -18.23
N ILE A 37 9.91 40.31 -19.38
CA ILE A 37 9.04 41.40 -19.82
C ILE A 37 7.75 41.33 -18.99
N GLU A 38 7.57 42.29 -18.09
CA GLU A 38 6.29 42.56 -17.41
C GLU A 38 5.35 43.32 -18.36
N THR A 39 4.26 42.67 -18.78
CA THR A 39 3.11 43.36 -19.37
C THR A 39 2.26 43.97 -18.26
N LYS A 40 2.29 45.31 -18.19
CA LYS A 40 1.38 46.14 -17.39
C LYS A 40 -0.07 45.92 -17.80
N VAL A 41 -0.90 45.45 -16.88
CA VAL A 41 -2.35 45.68 -16.91
C VAL A 41 -2.66 46.68 -15.79
N GLN A 42 -3.29 47.79 -16.17
CA GLN A 42 -3.68 48.89 -15.29
C GLN A 42 -4.84 48.45 -14.38
N GLU A 43 -4.62 48.46 -13.07
CA GLU A 43 -5.71 48.48 -12.08
C GLU A 43 -6.01 49.92 -11.66
N ASN A 44 -7.23 50.37 -11.97
CA ASN A 44 -7.89 51.50 -11.33
C ASN A 44 -8.91 50.92 -10.35
N GLY A 45 -8.77 51.18 -9.05
CA GLY A 45 -9.82 50.81 -8.08
C GLY A 45 -9.42 50.90 -6.61
N LYS A 46 -9.59 52.10 -6.04
CA LYS A 46 -9.68 52.46 -4.61
C LYS A 46 -9.73 51.29 -3.60
N ILE A 47 -8.72 51.24 -2.71
CA ILE A 47 -8.77 50.51 -1.45
C ILE A 47 -9.25 51.48 -0.37
N THR A 48 -10.43 51.21 0.21
CA THR A 48 -10.85 51.77 1.50
C THR A 48 -10.55 50.76 2.59
N GLU A 49 -9.82 51.21 3.62
CA GLU A 49 -9.49 50.45 4.83
C GLU A 49 -10.76 50.02 5.58
N SER A 50 -10.83 48.73 5.95
CA SER A 50 -11.70 48.26 7.04
C SER A 50 -11.12 46.98 7.68
N ASP A 51 -10.52 47.20 8.86
CA ASP A 51 -10.63 46.44 10.12
C ASP A 51 -11.06 44.94 10.07
N PRO A 52 -10.18 43.97 10.41
CA PRO A 52 -10.55 42.57 10.53
C PRO A 52 -10.93 42.21 11.98
N GLN A 53 -12.09 42.66 12.45
CA GLN A 53 -12.79 42.05 13.59
C GLN A 53 -14.18 41.60 13.18
N LYS A 54 -14.32 40.28 12.98
CA LYS A 54 -15.52 39.40 13.03
C LYS A 54 -15.46 38.36 11.92
N GLN A 55 -14.73 37.27 12.15
CA GLN A 55 -15.05 36.00 11.50
C GLN A 55 -16.16 35.32 12.28
N SER A 56 -17.31 35.24 11.63
CA SER A 56 -18.48 34.46 12.01
C SER A 56 -18.13 32.97 12.05
N PRO A 57 -18.71 32.18 12.97
CA PRO A 57 -18.45 30.77 13.06
C PRO A 57 -18.95 30.05 11.79
N VAL A 58 -18.05 29.32 11.14
CA VAL A 58 -18.38 28.38 10.07
C VAL A 58 -19.30 27.32 10.66
N ASN A 59 -20.59 27.43 10.37
CA ASN A 59 -21.58 26.41 10.69
C ASN A 59 -21.27 25.15 9.88
N ILE A 60 -20.64 24.17 10.52
CA ILE A 60 -20.59 22.80 10.04
C ILE A 60 -22.03 22.28 10.05
N LEU A 61 -22.70 22.36 8.89
CA LEU A 61 -23.98 21.70 8.69
C LEU A 61 -23.79 20.20 8.93
N ARG A 62 -24.22 19.76 10.11
CA ARG A 62 -24.43 18.35 10.45
C ARG A 62 -25.17 17.69 9.30
N ARG A 63 -24.53 16.77 8.59
CA ARG A 63 -25.22 15.79 7.73
C ARG A 63 -26.25 15.06 8.59
N GLN A 64 -27.51 15.49 8.53
CA GLN A 64 -28.62 14.69 8.96
C GLN A 64 -28.59 13.39 8.16
N LYS A 65 -28.79 12.25 8.83
CA LYS A 65 -28.98 10.97 8.14
C LYS A 65 -30.08 11.19 7.09
N PRO A 66 -29.92 10.74 5.84
CA PRO A 66 -31.03 10.75 4.92
C PRO A 66 -32.18 9.98 5.57
N GLN A 67 -33.28 10.67 5.83
CA GLN A 67 -34.55 10.02 6.10
C GLN A 67 -34.76 9.01 4.97
N GLN A 68 -35.08 7.78 5.33
CA GLN A 68 -35.45 6.76 4.37
C GLN A 68 -36.61 7.32 3.55
N LYS A 69 -36.37 7.65 2.28
CA LYS A 69 -37.45 7.86 1.33
C LYS A 69 -38.22 6.54 1.30
N ILE A 70 -39.50 6.62 1.65
CA ILE A 70 -40.46 5.54 1.46
C ILE A 70 -40.42 5.18 -0.03
N PRO A 71 -40.09 3.92 -0.40
CA PRO A 71 -40.03 3.53 -1.81
C PRO A 71 -41.41 3.64 -2.47
N ASP A 72 -41.41 4.06 -3.73
CA ASP A 72 -42.53 3.97 -4.66
C ASP A 72 -43.05 2.51 -4.74
N PRO A 73 -44.37 2.24 -4.56
CA PRO A 73 -44.90 0.88 -4.42
C PRO A 73 -44.83 -0.01 -5.68
N SER A 74 -44.34 0.49 -6.81
CA SER A 74 -44.62 -0.10 -8.13
C SER A 74 -43.53 -1.02 -8.72
N SER A 75 -42.45 -1.37 -8.01
CA SER A 75 -41.46 -2.33 -8.55
C SER A 75 -40.61 -3.12 -7.53
N GLU A 76 -41.16 -3.49 -6.38
CA GLU A 76 -40.41 -4.32 -5.42
C GLU A 76 -40.28 -5.77 -5.89
N THR A 77 -39.18 -6.08 -6.56
CA THR A 77 -38.72 -7.48 -6.63
C THR A 77 -38.48 -7.97 -5.18
N PRO A 78 -39.08 -9.10 -4.76
CA PRO A 78 -38.97 -9.55 -3.38
C PRO A 78 -37.52 -9.87 -3.01
N HIS A 79 -37.07 -9.47 -1.82
CA HIS A 79 -35.70 -9.69 -1.33
C HIS A 79 -35.67 -10.69 -0.16
N CYS A 80 -34.57 -11.42 -0.04
CA CYS A 80 -34.39 -12.49 0.94
C CYS A 80 -34.60 -12.03 2.39
N GLN A 81 -35.45 -12.76 3.11
CA GLN A 81 -35.84 -12.45 4.49
C GLN A 81 -34.81 -12.92 5.55
N TYR A 82 -33.62 -13.38 5.15
CA TYR A 82 -32.60 -13.83 6.10
C TYR A 82 -31.89 -12.65 6.76
N TRP A 83 -31.83 -12.65 8.09
CA TRP A 83 -31.13 -11.63 8.87
C TRP A 83 -29.63 -11.91 8.98
N VAL A 84 -28.80 -11.07 8.36
CA VAL A 84 -27.34 -11.21 8.40
C VAL A 84 -26.81 -10.55 9.67
N LYS A 85 -26.67 -11.33 10.76
CA LYS A 85 -26.24 -10.84 12.08
C LYS A 85 -25.00 -9.94 12.02
N ARG A 86 -23.94 -10.34 11.30
CA ARG A 86 -22.70 -9.55 11.15
C ARG A 86 -22.92 -8.16 10.53
N LYS A 87 -23.93 -8.02 9.67
CA LYS A 87 -24.19 -6.79 8.91
C LYS A 87 -25.41 -6.01 9.41
N SER A 88 -26.07 -6.49 10.46
CA SER A 88 -27.28 -5.92 11.06
C SER A 88 -28.32 -5.47 10.04
N ARG A 89 -28.59 -6.31 9.03
CA ARG A 89 -29.58 -6.07 7.97
C ARG A 89 -30.07 -7.37 7.33
N TYR A 90 -31.25 -7.30 6.71
CA TYR A 90 -31.75 -8.38 5.84
C TYR A 90 -30.91 -8.54 4.57
N CYS A 91 -30.86 -9.78 4.07
CA CYS A 91 -30.14 -10.13 2.87
C CYS A 91 -30.75 -9.45 1.63
N LYS A 92 -29.97 -8.61 0.95
CA LYS A 92 -30.39 -7.89 -0.27
C LYS A 92 -30.40 -8.75 -1.55
N MET A 93 -30.49 -10.07 -1.42
CA MET A 93 -30.51 -10.94 -2.60
C MET A 93 -31.94 -11.09 -3.08
N THR A 94 -32.18 -10.84 -4.37
CA THR A 94 -33.50 -10.94 -4.99
C THR A 94 -33.99 -12.39 -5.00
N LEU A 95 -35.30 -12.56 -4.82
CA LEU A 95 -35.99 -13.83 -4.74
C LEU A 95 -36.58 -14.20 -6.10
N LYS A 96 -36.66 -15.50 -6.37
CA LYS A 96 -37.57 -16.02 -7.40
C LYS A 96 -39.01 -15.81 -6.91
N ALA A 97 -39.96 -15.67 -7.84
CA ALA A 97 -41.38 -15.60 -7.50
C ALA A 97 -41.77 -16.77 -6.57
N GLY A 98 -42.40 -16.46 -5.44
CA GLY A 98 -42.84 -17.43 -4.43
C GLY A 98 -41.80 -17.89 -3.40
N ALA A 99 -40.51 -17.53 -3.54
CA ALA A 99 -39.48 -17.91 -2.56
C ALA A 99 -39.38 -16.89 -1.42
N LYS A 100 -39.11 -17.33 -0.17
CA LYS A 100 -38.84 -16.44 1.00
C LYS A 100 -37.35 -16.15 1.24
N PHE A 101 -36.47 -17.08 0.83
CA PHE A 101 -35.03 -16.99 1.03
C PHE A 101 -34.27 -17.17 -0.28
N CYS A 102 -33.13 -16.48 -0.43
CA CYS A 102 -32.25 -16.65 -1.59
C CYS A 102 -31.51 -17.98 -1.51
N GLY A 103 -30.95 -18.44 -2.64
CA GLY A 103 -30.27 -19.74 -2.72
C GLY A 103 -29.15 -19.95 -1.68
N GLU A 104 -28.55 -18.89 -1.15
CA GLU A 104 -27.51 -18.96 -0.13
C GLU A 104 -28.05 -19.14 1.30
N HIS A 105 -29.27 -18.67 1.56
CA HIS A 105 -29.91 -18.74 2.87
C HIS A 105 -31.13 -19.69 2.89
N LEU A 106 -31.28 -20.51 1.84
CA LEU A 106 -32.20 -21.64 1.81
C LEU A 106 -31.60 -22.77 2.66
N THR A 107 -32.09 -22.91 3.90
CA THR A 107 -31.71 -24.00 4.81
C THR A 107 -32.59 -25.23 4.59
N ALA A 108 -32.17 -26.39 5.11
CA ALA A 108 -32.96 -27.63 5.05
C ALA A 108 -34.38 -27.45 5.64
N ASP A 109 -34.51 -26.60 6.66
CA ASP A 109 -35.75 -26.40 7.41
C ASP A 109 -36.79 -25.51 6.70
N ASN A 110 -36.42 -24.81 5.62
CA ASN A 110 -37.28 -23.80 4.96
C ASN A 110 -37.47 -24.06 3.45
N LYS A 111 -37.42 -25.32 3.04
CA LYS A 111 -37.56 -25.72 1.64
C LYS A 111 -39.03 -25.78 1.18
N PRO A 112 -39.38 -25.22 0.01
CA PRO A 112 -40.46 -25.75 -0.82
C PRO A 112 -40.12 -27.18 -1.26
N GLU A 113 -41.12 -28.03 -1.49
CA GLU A 113 -41.02 -29.45 -1.93
C GLU A 113 -40.39 -29.65 -3.34
N LEU A 114 -39.34 -28.90 -3.68
CA LEU A 114 -38.53 -29.10 -4.87
C LEU A 114 -37.14 -29.61 -4.46
N ASP A 115 -36.81 -30.75 -5.06
CA ASP A 115 -35.84 -31.76 -4.64
C ASP A 115 -34.36 -31.39 -4.82
N GLU A 116 -33.97 -30.13 -4.59
CA GLU A 116 -32.59 -29.68 -4.81
C GLU A 116 -31.81 -29.63 -3.49
N LYS A 117 -31.36 -30.78 -2.98
CA LYS A 117 -30.49 -30.88 -1.79
C LYS A 117 -29.17 -30.11 -2.02
N ARG A 118 -28.85 -29.12 -1.19
CA ARG A 118 -27.49 -28.54 -1.10
C ARG A 118 -26.69 -29.32 -0.05
N VAL A 119 -25.43 -29.57 -0.34
CA VAL A 119 -24.45 -30.18 0.55
C VAL A 119 -23.31 -29.19 0.79
N LEU A 120 -22.65 -29.25 1.95
CA LEU A 120 -21.42 -28.50 2.16
C LEU A 120 -20.38 -28.96 1.13
N CYS A 121 -19.57 -28.03 0.63
CA CYS A 121 -18.51 -28.40 -0.29
C CYS A 121 -17.47 -29.27 0.45
N PRO A 122 -17.14 -30.48 -0.05
CA PRO A 122 -16.14 -31.35 0.56
C PRO A 122 -14.73 -30.75 0.62
N LEU A 123 -14.42 -29.80 -0.26
CA LEU A 123 -13.13 -29.11 -0.30
C LEU A 123 -13.11 -27.84 0.59
N ASP A 124 -14.28 -27.29 0.93
CA ASP A 124 -14.40 -26.04 1.68
C ASP A 124 -15.76 -25.99 2.41
N PRO A 125 -15.80 -26.38 3.69
CA PRO A 125 -17.03 -26.40 4.46
C PRO A 125 -17.67 -25.02 4.69
N THR A 126 -16.99 -23.92 4.33
CA THR A 126 -17.52 -22.56 4.51
C THR A 126 -18.64 -22.20 3.53
N HIS A 127 -18.88 -23.02 2.50
CA HIS A 127 -19.97 -22.80 1.55
C HIS A 127 -20.67 -24.11 1.13
N SER A 128 -21.85 -23.97 0.53
CA SER A 128 -22.68 -25.10 0.08
C SER A 128 -22.90 -25.12 -1.42
N VAL A 129 -23.18 -26.28 -1.98
CA VAL A 129 -23.45 -26.49 -3.40
C VAL A 129 -24.60 -27.46 -3.59
N TYR A 130 -25.40 -27.26 -4.65
CA TYR A 130 -26.41 -28.24 -5.01
C TYR A 130 -25.76 -29.59 -5.34
N THR A 131 -26.34 -30.68 -4.83
CA THR A 131 -25.81 -32.04 -4.99
C THR A 131 -25.56 -32.37 -6.46
N PHE A 132 -26.51 -32.06 -7.34
CA PHE A 132 -26.37 -32.27 -8.79
C PHE A 132 -25.30 -31.38 -9.47
N LYS A 133 -24.91 -30.26 -8.85
CA LYS A 133 -23.81 -29.39 -9.31
C LYS A 133 -22.48 -29.69 -8.62
N LEU A 134 -22.44 -30.62 -7.65
CA LEU A 134 -21.25 -30.88 -6.85
C LEU A 134 -20.07 -31.31 -7.72
N ALA A 135 -20.26 -32.27 -8.61
CA ALA A 135 -19.21 -32.74 -9.52
C ALA A 135 -18.63 -31.61 -10.39
N ARG A 136 -19.49 -30.73 -10.92
CA ARG A 136 -19.05 -29.54 -11.69
C ARG A 136 -18.35 -28.53 -10.79
N HIS A 137 -18.87 -28.29 -9.59
CA HIS A 137 -18.30 -27.37 -8.62
C HIS A 137 -16.90 -27.80 -8.19
N LEU A 138 -16.68 -29.08 -7.86
CA LEU A 138 -15.37 -29.60 -7.43
C LEU A 138 -14.27 -29.33 -8.47
N LYS A 139 -14.60 -29.21 -9.76
CA LYS A 139 -13.65 -28.82 -10.83
C LYS A 139 -13.29 -27.33 -10.82
N VAL A 140 -14.19 -26.47 -10.36
CA VAL A 140 -14.03 -25.01 -10.38
C VAL A 140 -13.87 -24.40 -8.97
N CYS A 141 -13.88 -25.24 -7.94
CA CYS A 141 -13.78 -24.83 -6.56
C CYS A 141 -12.49 -24.03 -6.35
N ASN A 142 -12.59 -22.94 -5.60
CA ASN A 142 -11.47 -22.06 -5.36
C ASN A 142 -10.35 -22.73 -4.56
N VAL A 143 -10.68 -23.67 -3.67
CA VAL A 143 -9.67 -24.41 -2.88
C VAL A 143 -8.83 -25.32 -3.77
N LYS A 144 -9.44 -26.04 -4.71
CA LYS A 144 -8.70 -26.86 -5.69
C LYS A 144 -7.73 -26.05 -6.55
N LYS A 145 -8.02 -24.77 -6.81
CA LYS A 145 -7.11 -23.85 -7.51
C LYS A 145 -5.99 -23.31 -6.63
N MET A 146 -6.13 -23.40 -5.31
CA MET A 146 -5.13 -22.95 -4.33
C MET A 146 -4.19 -24.09 -3.91
N GLU A 147 -4.60 -25.36 -4.07
CA GLU A 147 -3.72 -26.55 -4.00
C GLU A 147 -2.74 -26.65 -5.18
N ASN A 148 -2.57 -25.58 -5.96
CA ASN A 148 -1.60 -25.57 -7.05
C ASN A 148 -0.21 -25.63 -6.43
N ASN A 149 0.42 -26.81 -6.50
CA ASN A 149 1.84 -27.07 -6.22
C ASN A 149 2.73 -26.38 -7.27
N GLU A 150 2.45 -25.11 -7.56
CA GLU A 150 3.31 -24.30 -8.40
C GLU A 150 4.60 -24.04 -7.62
N ARG A 151 5.75 -24.14 -8.29
CA ARG A 151 7.07 -24.08 -7.62
C ARG A 151 7.29 -22.78 -6.85
N TYR A 152 6.68 -21.69 -7.33
CA TYR A 152 6.72 -20.38 -6.67
C TYR A 152 5.82 -20.26 -5.43
N VAL A 153 5.10 -21.31 -5.02
CA VAL A 153 4.27 -21.31 -3.80
C VAL A 153 4.98 -22.07 -2.69
N LYS A 154 5.68 -21.33 -1.82
CA LYS A 154 6.38 -21.84 -0.65
C LYS A 154 5.73 -21.28 0.61
N LYS A 155 5.04 -22.14 1.36
CA LYS A 155 4.27 -21.74 2.54
C LYS A 155 5.11 -20.93 3.53
N ASN A 156 4.56 -19.79 3.96
CA ASN A 156 5.13 -18.89 4.94
C ASN A 156 6.53 -18.34 4.56
N TYR A 157 6.90 -18.30 3.28
CA TYR A 157 8.22 -17.89 2.86
C TYR A 157 8.57 -16.43 3.21
N ASN A 158 7.61 -15.52 3.11
CA ASN A 158 7.81 -14.08 3.36
C ASN A 158 7.13 -13.60 4.65
N VAL A 159 6.68 -14.50 5.54
CA VAL A 159 5.88 -14.07 6.71
C VAL A 159 6.70 -13.55 7.89
N GLY A 160 8.02 -13.77 7.87
CA GLY A 160 8.93 -13.40 8.96
C GLY A 160 9.10 -14.53 9.96
N GLU A 161 9.29 -14.19 11.23
CA GLU A 161 9.38 -15.19 12.30
C GLU A 161 8.03 -15.89 12.48
N ILE A 162 8.05 -17.22 12.55
CA ILE A 162 6.87 -18.04 12.85
C ILE A 162 7.05 -18.55 14.27
N ARG A 163 6.37 -17.93 15.22
CA ARG A 163 6.17 -18.51 16.55
C ARG A 163 4.87 -19.31 16.57
N ALA A 164 4.80 -20.36 17.39
CA ALA A 164 3.51 -20.94 17.76
C ALA A 164 2.66 -19.78 18.28
N ALA A 165 1.45 -19.61 17.75
CA ALA A 165 0.65 -18.40 17.93
C ALA A 165 0.68 -17.93 19.40
N ASP A 166 1.43 -16.88 19.68
CA ASP A 166 1.46 -16.31 21.03
C ASP A 166 0.11 -15.61 21.19
N GLU A 167 -0.80 -16.25 21.92
CA GLU A 167 -2.12 -15.70 22.30
C GLU A 167 -1.98 -14.29 22.93
N ASP A 168 -0.80 -13.98 23.47
CA ASP A 168 -0.43 -12.74 24.15
C ASP A 168 -0.54 -11.47 23.28
N ASP A 169 -0.11 -11.50 22.01
CA ASP A 169 -0.15 -10.29 21.14
C ASP A 169 -1.60 -9.94 20.74
N GLU A 170 -2.42 -10.96 20.46
CA GLU A 170 -3.84 -10.79 20.14
C GLU A 170 -4.68 -10.44 21.39
N ALA A 171 -4.29 -10.94 22.57
CA ALA A 171 -4.89 -10.60 23.84
C ALA A 171 -4.54 -9.18 24.32
N PHE A 172 -3.40 -8.61 23.89
CA PHE A 172 -2.93 -7.30 24.36
C PHE A 172 -3.98 -6.18 24.21
N ARG A 173 -4.28 -5.47 25.30
CA ARG A 173 -5.15 -4.30 25.30
C ARG A 173 -4.44 -3.11 25.91
N LEU A 174 -4.57 -1.96 25.26
CA LEU A 174 -3.97 -0.71 25.74
C LEU A 174 -4.55 -0.23 27.08
N LYS A 175 -5.79 -0.61 27.39
CA LYS A 175 -6.44 -0.30 28.68
C LYS A 175 -5.80 -1.00 29.89
N ASP A 176 -5.04 -2.08 29.65
CA ASP A 176 -4.38 -2.85 30.70
C ASP A 176 -2.94 -2.33 30.94
N VAL A 177 -2.54 -1.25 30.26
CA VAL A 177 -1.24 -0.59 30.37
C VAL A 177 -1.38 0.65 31.24
N SER A 178 -0.41 0.90 32.13
CA SER A 178 -0.43 2.08 32.99
C SER A 178 -0.28 3.39 32.19
N GLN A 179 -0.84 4.49 32.69
CA GLN A 179 -0.71 5.79 32.03
C GLN A 179 0.76 6.23 31.94
N ASP A 180 1.54 6.01 32.99
CA ASP A 180 2.99 6.31 33.00
C ASP A 180 3.75 5.57 31.90
N GLU A 181 3.37 4.31 31.59
CA GLU A 181 3.95 3.57 30.47
C GLU A 181 3.59 4.20 29.13
N ILE A 182 2.31 4.56 28.94
CA ILE A 182 1.83 5.21 27.72
C ILE A 182 2.55 6.55 27.50
N ASP A 183 2.72 7.33 28.57
CA ASP A 183 3.41 8.62 28.52
C ASP A 183 4.90 8.45 28.21
N ARG A 184 5.55 7.43 28.77
CA ARG A 184 6.92 7.05 28.40
C ARG A 184 7.03 6.71 26.92
N VAL A 185 6.15 5.86 26.39
CA VAL A 185 6.16 5.50 24.96
C VAL A 185 5.89 6.74 24.10
N THR A 186 4.95 7.59 24.48
CA THR A 186 4.65 8.85 23.78
C THR A 186 5.87 9.76 23.69
N LYS A 187 6.64 9.90 24.78
CA LYS A 187 7.87 10.68 24.81
C LYS A 187 8.95 10.08 23.91
N ILE A 188 9.14 8.76 23.94
CA ILE A 188 10.09 8.07 23.04
C ILE A 188 9.69 8.32 21.58
N VAL A 189 8.40 8.16 21.26
CA VAL A 189 7.86 8.38 19.91
C VAL A 189 8.10 9.81 19.44
N GLY A 190 7.82 10.81 20.28
CA GLY A 190 8.08 12.21 19.99
C GLY A 190 9.55 12.47 19.67
N ASN A 191 10.44 12.08 20.58
CA ASN A 191 11.89 12.31 20.44
C ASN A 191 12.46 11.67 19.17
N LEU A 192 12.04 10.44 18.84
CA LEU A 192 12.53 9.74 17.65
C LEU A 192 11.97 10.33 16.36
N TYR A 193 10.70 10.76 16.38
CA TYR A 193 10.11 11.45 15.25
C TYR A 193 10.86 12.74 14.96
N ASP A 194 11.05 13.59 15.98
CA ASP A 194 11.71 14.88 15.84
C ASP A 194 13.18 14.70 15.39
N LYS A 195 13.86 13.66 15.90
CA LYS A 195 15.26 13.36 15.54
C LYS A 195 15.46 12.83 14.12
N PHE A 196 14.58 11.93 13.66
CA PHE A 196 14.85 11.14 12.45
C PHE A 196 13.90 11.41 11.29
N ILE A 197 12.68 11.89 11.56
CA ILE A 197 11.59 11.91 10.58
C ILE A 197 11.14 13.33 10.26
N GLU A 198 11.06 14.20 11.26
CA GLU A 198 10.66 15.59 11.07
C GLU A 198 11.55 16.27 10.02
N GLY A 199 10.93 16.94 9.04
CA GLY A 199 11.64 17.56 7.93
C GLY A 199 12.21 16.61 6.86
N ASN A 200 12.21 15.29 7.08
CA ASN A 200 12.88 14.30 6.21
C ASN A 200 11.94 13.50 5.30
N ILE A 201 10.63 13.78 5.32
CA ILE A 201 9.67 13.16 4.39
C ILE A 201 9.69 13.95 3.08
N LYS A 202 10.12 13.30 1.98
CA LYS A 202 10.24 13.95 0.67
C LYS A 202 8.86 14.21 0.06
N ASN A 203 8.69 15.34 -0.63
CA ASN A 203 7.47 15.60 -1.39
C ASN A 203 7.62 15.07 -2.83
N PHE A 204 6.99 13.93 -3.12
CA PHE A 204 7.03 13.24 -4.42
C PHE A 204 5.68 13.31 -5.13
N ILE A 205 4.89 14.35 -4.89
CA ILE A 205 3.60 14.51 -5.56
C ILE A 205 3.86 14.76 -7.05
N LYS A 206 3.58 13.74 -7.86
CA LYS A 206 3.77 13.72 -9.31
C LYS A 206 2.45 13.33 -9.98
N SER A 207 2.43 13.39 -11.31
CA SER A 207 1.34 12.90 -12.13
C SER A 207 1.90 12.27 -13.41
N HIS A 208 1.10 11.44 -14.07
CA HIS A 208 1.44 10.86 -15.35
C HIS A 208 0.44 11.33 -16.42
N LYS A 209 0.96 11.83 -17.56
CA LYS A 209 0.19 12.39 -18.70
C LYS A 209 -0.95 11.49 -19.20
N ILE A 210 -0.82 10.17 -19.05
CA ILE A 210 -1.83 9.20 -19.50
C ILE A 210 -3.19 9.39 -18.80
N PHE A 211 -3.22 10.08 -17.67
CA PHE A 211 -4.44 10.37 -16.92
C PHE A 211 -5.09 11.70 -17.28
N ASP A 212 -4.45 12.56 -18.10
CA ASP A 212 -4.91 13.94 -18.32
C ASP A 212 -6.33 13.99 -18.88
N GLU A 213 -6.64 13.12 -19.85
CA GLU A 213 -8.00 13.02 -20.41
C GLU A 213 -8.97 12.28 -19.48
N GLU A 214 -8.51 11.22 -18.82
CA GLU A 214 -9.33 10.43 -17.91
C GLU A 214 -9.80 11.24 -16.68
N LEU A 215 -8.97 12.18 -16.21
CA LEU A 215 -9.28 13.06 -15.07
C LEU A 215 -10.24 14.21 -15.42
N LYS A 216 -10.38 14.56 -16.71
CA LYS A 216 -11.33 15.59 -17.18
C LYS A 216 -12.78 15.09 -17.28
N ILE A 217 -13.01 13.80 -17.09
CA ILE A 217 -14.34 13.20 -17.26
C ILE A 217 -15.28 13.66 -16.13
N GLU A 218 -16.22 14.54 -16.46
CA GLU A 218 -17.09 15.25 -15.51
C GLU A 218 -18.01 14.35 -14.67
N HIS A 219 -18.39 13.17 -15.17
CA HIS A 219 -19.34 12.27 -14.48
C HIS A 219 -18.66 11.31 -13.50
N TYR A 220 -17.36 11.46 -13.23
CA TYR A 220 -16.68 10.65 -12.22
C TYR A 220 -16.98 11.18 -10.82
N GLY A 221 -17.44 10.30 -9.94
CA GLY A 221 -17.56 10.64 -8.53
C GLY A 221 -16.20 10.78 -7.84
N ASP A 222 -16.17 11.57 -6.74
CA ASP A 222 -14.96 11.92 -5.97
C ASP A 222 -14.08 10.72 -5.60
N GLU A 223 -14.67 9.56 -5.28
CA GLU A 223 -13.93 8.34 -4.96
C GLU A 223 -13.10 7.85 -6.14
N LYS A 224 -13.68 7.86 -7.35
CA LYS A 224 -13.00 7.42 -8.56
C LYS A 224 -11.87 8.39 -8.91
N ILE A 225 -12.13 9.70 -8.84
CA ILE A 225 -11.13 10.75 -9.09
C ILE A 225 -9.95 10.59 -8.11
N ARG A 226 -10.20 10.45 -6.81
CA ARG A 226 -9.14 10.23 -5.80
C ARG A 226 -8.32 8.97 -6.11
N HIS A 227 -8.96 7.89 -6.54
CA HIS A 227 -8.23 6.70 -6.94
C HIS A 227 -7.40 6.91 -8.21
N LEU A 228 -7.86 7.68 -9.20
CA LEU A 228 -7.10 8.02 -10.40
C LEU A 228 -5.88 8.88 -10.04
N ILE A 229 -6.06 9.94 -9.24
CA ILE A 229 -4.96 10.81 -8.77
C ILE A 229 -3.87 10.00 -8.07
N GLN A 230 -4.25 9.11 -7.15
CA GLN A 230 -3.27 8.24 -6.47
C GLN A 230 -2.51 7.33 -7.44
N THR A 231 -3.20 6.77 -8.45
CA THR A 231 -2.57 5.88 -9.43
C THR A 231 -1.65 6.67 -10.37
N SER A 232 -2.09 7.86 -10.78
CA SER A 232 -1.32 8.81 -11.59
C SER A 232 -0.04 9.22 -10.90
N SER A 233 -0.10 9.52 -9.60
CA SER A 233 1.09 9.88 -8.84
C SER A 233 2.08 8.73 -8.70
N ILE A 234 1.62 7.52 -8.35
CA ILE A 234 2.51 6.33 -8.28
C ILE A 234 3.28 6.17 -9.60
N LEU A 235 2.59 6.21 -10.74
CA LEU A 235 3.23 6.06 -12.06
C LEU A 235 4.12 7.26 -12.43
N GLY A 236 3.73 8.48 -12.04
CA GLY A 236 4.56 9.68 -12.21
C GLY A 236 5.87 9.60 -11.43
N ILE A 237 5.83 9.11 -10.19
CA ILE A 237 7.03 8.91 -9.35
C ILE A 237 7.95 7.87 -9.99
N LEU A 238 7.42 6.73 -10.43
CA LEU A 238 8.21 5.69 -11.08
C LEU A 238 8.90 6.22 -12.35
N LYS A 239 8.19 7.04 -13.15
CA LYS A 239 8.75 7.66 -14.35
C LYS A 239 9.88 8.62 -14.04
N GLU A 240 9.64 9.59 -13.15
CA GLU A 240 10.62 10.62 -12.77
C GLU A 240 11.92 10.01 -12.23
N ASN A 241 11.80 8.87 -11.53
CA ASN A 241 12.94 8.20 -10.91
C ASN A 241 13.58 7.08 -11.78
N LYS A 242 13.26 7.04 -13.08
CA LYS A 242 13.81 6.07 -14.04
C LYS A 242 13.59 4.60 -13.61
N LEU A 243 12.39 4.33 -13.11
CA LEU A 243 11.92 2.99 -12.78
C LEU A 243 10.92 2.45 -13.81
N LEU A 244 10.33 3.29 -14.67
CA LEU A 244 9.56 2.84 -15.85
C LEU A 244 10.47 2.65 -17.07
N GLU A 245 11.42 1.71 -16.98
CA GLU A 245 12.43 1.47 -18.02
C GLU A 245 12.17 0.14 -18.77
N PRO A 246 12.70 -0.02 -20.00
CA PRO A 246 12.64 -1.28 -20.74
C PRO A 246 13.22 -2.48 -19.98
N ALA A 247 12.94 -3.68 -20.48
CA ALA A 247 13.37 -4.94 -19.89
C ALA A 247 13.00 -5.08 -18.39
N THR A 248 11.82 -4.58 -17.98
CA THR A 248 11.42 -4.56 -16.57
C THR A 248 10.12 -5.33 -16.33
N CYS A 249 10.13 -6.19 -15.31
CA CYS A 249 8.92 -6.79 -14.77
C CYS A 249 8.40 -5.91 -13.62
N PHE A 250 7.24 -5.32 -13.83
CA PHE A 250 6.55 -4.49 -12.84
C PHE A 250 5.58 -5.35 -12.03
N ILE A 251 5.83 -5.50 -10.73
CA ILE A 251 5.04 -6.40 -9.88
C ILE A 251 4.07 -5.58 -9.03
N ASP A 252 2.77 -5.71 -9.29
CA ASP A 252 1.71 -5.09 -8.49
C ASP A 252 1.34 -6.02 -7.32
N LEU A 253 1.92 -5.72 -6.14
CA LEU A 253 1.80 -6.52 -4.92
C LEU A 253 0.53 -6.12 -4.15
N GLY A 254 -0.43 -7.04 -4.05
CA GLY A 254 -1.72 -6.78 -3.41
C GLY A 254 -2.65 -5.97 -4.32
N ALA A 255 -2.68 -6.32 -5.60
CA ALA A 255 -3.31 -5.53 -6.65
C ALA A 255 -4.85 -5.44 -6.54
N GLY A 256 -5.48 -6.33 -5.77
CA GLY A 256 -6.92 -6.47 -5.68
C GLY A 256 -7.56 -6.62 -7.07
N LYS A 257 -8.38 -5.63 -7.44
CA LYS A 257 -9.06 -5.60 -8.75
C LYS A 257 -8.16 -5.21 -9.93
N GLY A 258 -6.88 -4.90 -9.72
CA GLY A 258 -5.90 -4.61 -10.77
C GLY A 258 -6.05 -3.24 -11.43
N ASN A 259 -6.50 -2.22 -10.69
CA ASN A 259 -6.62 -0.85 -11.24
C ASN A 259 -5.24 -0.24 -11.54
N LEU A 260 -4.29 -0.36 -10.61
CA LEU A 260 -2.92 0.10 -10.81
C LEU A 260 -2.27 -0.67 -11.96
N SER A 261 -2.37 -2.01 -11.94
CA SER A 261 -1.87 -2.87 -13.00
C SER A 261 -2.41 -2.51 -14.40
N PHE A 262 -3.71 -2.19 -14.50
CA PHE A 262 -4.32 -1.76 -15.76
C PHE A 262 -3.67 -0.50 -16.32
N TRP A 263 -3.52 0.55 -15.50
CA TRP A 263 -2.92 1.81 -15.94
C TRP A 263 -1.43 1.67 -16.22
N MET A 264 -0.71 0.89 -15.41
CA MET A 264 0.70 0.59 -15.63
C MET A 264 0.91 -0.14 -16.97
N SER A 265 0.06 -1.12 -17.28
CA SER A 265 0.08 -1.81 -18.58
C SER A 265 -0.23 -0.86 -19.74
N LYS A 266 -1.16 0.09 -19.55
CA LYS A 266 -1.44 1.12 -20.55
C LYS A 266 -0.24 2.04 -20.78
N VAL A 267 0.49 2.42 -19.73
CA VAL A 267 1.74 3.21 -19.88
C VAL A 267 2.79 2.42 -20.65
N ILE A 268 3.00 1.14 -20.33
CA ILE A 268 3.95 0.28 -21.06
C ILE A 268 3.62 0.22 -22.56
N LEU A 269 2.34 0.06 -22.90
CA LEU A 269 1.88 0.00 -24.29
C LEU A 269 1.98 1.36 -25.00
N ASP A 270 1.60 2.45 -24.34
CA ASP A 270 1.57 3.81 -24.90
C ASP A 270 2.96 4.40 -25.11
N ASP A 271 3.81 4.32 -24.08
CA ASP A 271 5.20 4.78 -24.13
C ASP A 271 6.13 3.74 -24.80
N LYS A 272 5.59 2.60 -25.28
CA LYS A 272 6.32 1.51 -25.96
C LYS A 272 7.54 1.01 -25.19
N ILE A 273 7.35 0.72 -23.90
CA ILE A 273 8.41 0.22 -23.02
C ILE A 273 8.68 -1.25 -23.38
N GLU A 274 9.76 -1.48 -24.14
CA GLU A 274 10.11 -2.80 -24.68
C GLU A 274 10.49 -3.82 -23.60
N ASP A 275 10.34 -5.11 -23.92
CA ASP A 275 10.72 -6.25 -23.06
C ASP A 275 10.17 -6.20 -21.63
N SER A 276 9.01 -5.57 -21.47
CA SER A 276 8.44 -5.28 -20.16
C SER A 276 7.07 -5.89 -19.96
N LYS A 277 6.79 -6.28 -18.72
CA LYS A 277 5.55 -6.94 -18.32
C LYS A 277 5.05 -6.43 -16.98
N VAL A 278 3.75 -6.58 -16.77
CA VAL A 278 3.09 -6.40 -15.48
C VAL A 278 2.72 -7.75 -14.89
N LEU A 279 3.25 -8.06 -13.72
CA LEU A 279 2.88 -9.23 -12.94
C LEU A 279 1.96 -8.82 -11.78
N VAL A 280 0.73 -9.31 -11.81
CA VAL A 280 -0.29 -8.96 -10.83
C VAL A 280 -0.35 -10.04 -9.75
N VAL A 281 -0.08 -9.68 -8.49
CA VAL A 281 -0.06 -10.62 -7.37
C VAL A 281 -1.20 -10.29 -6.40
N ASP A 282 -2.14 -11.22 -6.23
CA ASP A 282 -3.18 -11.10 -5.21
C ASP A 282 -3.75 -12.47 -4.82
N ARG A 283 -3.94 -12.71 -3.52
CA ARG A 283 -4.51 -13.97 -3.02
C ARG A 283 -5.99 -14.17 -3.35
N ALA A 284 -6.74 -13.08 -3.46
CA ALA A 284 -8.18 -13.09 -3.57
C ALA A 284 -8.65 -13.21 -5.02
N SER A 285 -9.70 -14.01 -5.24
CA SER A 285 -10.36 -14.09 -6.54
C SER A 285 -11.41 -12.97 -6.66
N HIS A 286 -10.99 -11.81 -7.16
CA HIS A 286 -11.92 -10.72 -7.45
C HIS A 286 -12.73 -10.95 -8.73
N ARG A 287 -13.99 -10.50 -8.74
CA ARG A 287 -14.80 -10.34 -9.95
C ARG A 287 -14.51 -8.98 -10.59
N HIS A 288 -14.72 -8.86 -11.90
CA HIS A 288 -14.51 -7.63 -12.68
C HIS A 288 -13.09 -7.04 -12.49
N LYS A 289 -12.10 -7.92 -12.60
CA LYS A 289 -10.68 -7.55 -12.64
C LYS A 289 -10.41 -6.66 -13.85
N LYS A 290 -9.78 -5.50 -13.63
CA LYS A 290 -9.53 -4.50 -14.67
C LYS A 290 -8.42 -4.93 -15.64
N ASP A 291 -7.45 -5.69 -15.14
CA ASP A 291 -6.40 -6.33 -15.93
C ASP A 291 -6.94 -7.32 -16.97
N ASN A 292 -8.13 -7.90 -16.78
CA ASN A 292 -8.75 -8.77 -17.79
C ASN A 292 -8.94 -8.07 -19.14
N VAL A 293 -9.07 -6.74 -19.16
CA VAL A 293 -9.21 -5.94 -20.40
C VAL A 293 -7.96 -6.04 -21.27
N LEU A 294 -6.81 -6.36 -20.68
CA LEU A 294 -5.51 -6.39 -21.35
C LEU A 294 -4.94 -7.81 -21.42
N LYS A 295 -5.73 -8.84 -21.12
CA LYS A 295 -5.24 -10.22 -21.07
C LYS A 295 -4.62 -10.69 -22.39
N ASP A 296 -5.18 -10.24 -23.52
CA ASP A 296 -4.71 -10.63 -24.85
C ASP A 296 -3.58 -9.72 -25.38
N SER A 297 -3.14 -8.72 -24.59
CA SER A 297 -2.02 -7.86 -24.96
C SER A 297 -0.65 -8.52 -24.79
N GLY A 298 -0.57 -9.63 -24.05
CA GLY A 298 0.70 -10.27 -23.68
C GLY A 298 1.53 -9.51 -22.62
N VAL A 299 1.11 -8.30 -22.22
CA VAL A 299 1.83 -7.45 -21.26
C VAL A 299 1.52 -7.81 -19.81
N VAL A 300 0.32 -8.32 -19.51
CA VAL A 300 -0.13 -8.53 -18.13
C VAL A 300 -0.40 -10.01 -17.84
N ASP A 301 0.24 -10.50 -16.77
CA ASP A 301 0.04 -11.81 -16.20
C ASP A 301 -0.46 -11.67 -14.76
N ARG A 302 -1.32 -12.58 -14.28
CA ARG A 302 -1.83 -12.54 -12.89
C ARG A 302 -1.59 -13.86 -12.17
N LEU A 303 -0.91 -13.77 -11.03
CA LEU A 303 -0.71 -14.87 -10.09
C LEU A 303 -1.69 -14.74 -8.92
N ARG A 304 -2.40 -15.83 -8.65
CA ARG A 304 -3.28 -15.93 -7.49
C ARG A 304 -2.56 -16.62 -6.34
N VAL A 305 -1.82 -15.84 -5.56
CA VAL A 305 -0.96 -16.33 -4.48
C VAL A 305 -0.94 -15.32 -3.34
N ASP A 306 -0.81 -15.80 -2.10
CA ASP A 306 -0.54 -14.92 -0.97
C ASP A 306 0.91 -14.46 -1.04
N ILE A 307 1.17 -13.16 -0.87
CA ILE A 307 2.53 -12.60 -0.89
C ILE A 307 3.38 -13.28 0.19
N GLY A 308 2.78 -13.68 1.32
CA GLY A 308 3.45 -14.44 2.36
C GLY A 308 3.97 -15.81 1.91
N ASP A 309 3.42 -16.38 0.84
CA ASP A 309 3.75 -17.70 0.30
C ASP A 309 4.53 -17.64 -1.04
N LEU A 310 4.79 -16.45 -1.58
CA LEU A 310 5.36 -16.29 -2.93
C LEU A 310 6.90 -16.37 -2.94
N ASP A 311 7.46 -17.36 -3.60
CA ASP A 311 8.88 -17.44 -3.93
C ASP A 311 9.15 -16.92 -5.35
N MET A 312 9.69 -15.70 -5.45
CA MET A 312 9.97 -15.08 -6.75
C MET A 312 11.15 -15.71 -7.50
N THR A 313 12.00 -16.49 -6.82
CA THR A 313 13.16 -17.13 -7.47
C THR A 313 12.76 -18.22 -8.46
N GLU A 314 11.55 -18.77 -8.28
CA GLU A 314 10.94 -19.79 -9.13
C GLU A 314 10.07 -19.21 -10.26
N LEU A 315 9.96 -17.88 -10.36
CA LEU A 315 9.19 -17.21 -11.41
C LEU A 315 10.01 -17.05 -12.70
N ASN A 316 9.34 -17.21 -13.83
CA ASN A 316 9.91 -16.90 -15.14
C ASN A 316 9.59 -15.44 -15.52
N PHE A 317 10.61 -14.60 -15.54
CA PHE A 317 10.52 -13.19 -15.90
C PHE A 317 10.67 -12.91 -17.41
N ASN A 318 10.73 -13.95 -18.25
CA ASN A 318 10.87 -13.85 -19.71
C ASN A 318 12.09 -12.99 -20.11
N SER A 319 11.89 -11.96 -20.96
CA SER A 319 12.96 -11.04 -21.40
C SER A 319 13.29 -9.94 -20.39
N CYS A 320 12.58 -9.87 -19.26
CA CYS A 320 12.84 -8.86 -18.24
C CYS A 320 14.19 -9.12 -17.53
N LYS A 321 14.96 -8.05 -17.35
CA LYS A 321 16.28 -8.00 -16.71
C LYS A 321 16.26 -7.33 -15.33
N SER A 322 15.18 -6.61 -15.00
CA SER A 322 14.97 -6.03 -13.67
C SER A 322 13.54 -6.18 -13.19
N ILE A 323 13.37 -6.10 -11.87
CA ILE A 323 12.08 -6.04 -11.19
C ILE A 323 11.86 -4.65 -10.59
N VAL A 324 10.62 -4.15 -10.69
CA VAL A 324 10.14 -3.00 -9.92
C VAL A 324 8.88 -3.40 -9.17
N GLY A 325 8.94 -3.38 -7.83
CA GLY A 325 7.81 -3.72 -6.97
C GLY A 325 6.93 -2.50 -6.68
N VAL A 326 5.61 -2.61 -6.86
CA VAL A 326 4.69 -1.49 -6.68
C VAL A 326 3.47 -1.93 -5.85
N SER A 327 2.96 -1.06 -4.99
CA SER A 327 1.65 -1.26 -4.35
C SER A 327 0.99 0.06 -3.97
N LYS A 328 -0.35 0.09 -4.06
CA LYS A 328 -1.17 1.28 -3.74
C LYS A 328 -1.73 1.29 -2.31
N HIS A 329 -2.11 0.14 -1.76
CA HIS A 329 -2.69 0.05 -0.42
C HIS A 329 -2.35 -1.30 0.22
N LEU A 330 -1.07 -1.50 0.51
CA LEU A 330 -0.65 -2.73 1.17
C LEU A 330 -0.86 -2.62 2.68
N CYS A 331 -1.66 -3.53 3.23
CA CYS A 331 -2.15 -3.42 4.60
C CYS A 331 -1.24 -4.13 5.61
N GLY A 332 -0.80 -3.39 6.63
CA GLY A 332 -0.13 -3.93 7.81
C GLY A 332 1.02 -4.87 7.48
N ARG A 333 0.88 -6.14 7.85
CA ARG A 333 1.88 -7.21 7.64
C ARG A 333 2.20 -7.44 6.17
N ALA A 334 1.25 -7.19 5.27
CA ALA A 334 1.46 -7.42 3.84
C ALA A 334 2.57 -6.53 3.28
N THR A 335 2.78 -5.33 3.86
CA THR A 335 3.91 -4.45 3.52
C THR A 335 5.24 -5.14 3.80
N ASP A 336 5.38 -5.71 4.99
CA ASP A 336 6.60 -6.45 5.36
C ASP A 336 6.77 -7.73 4.52
N PHE A 337 5.67 -8.39 4.16
CA PHE A 337 5.70 -9.56 3.27
C PHE A 337 6.16 -9.17 1.86
N ALA A 338 5.69 -8.04 1.31
CA ALA A 338 6.11 -7.55 0.01
C ALA A 338 7.59 -7.15 -0.02
N LEU A 339 8.06 -6.42 0.99
CA LEU A 339 9.47 -6.05 1.08
C LEU A 339 10.36 -7.30 1.19
N ARG A 340 10.00 -8.28 2.05
CA ARG A 340 10.71 -9.57 2.11
C ARG A 340 10.66 -10.33 0.78
N CYS A 341 9.51 -10.35 0.12
CA CYS A 341 9.35 -10.99 -1.19
C CYS A 341 10.34 -10.39 -2.20
N LEU A 342 10.45 -9.06 -2.28
CA LEU A 342 11.41 -8.38 -3.17
C LEU A 342 12.87 -8.69 -2.82
N ILE A 343 13.21 -8.75 -1.53
CA ILE A 343 14.56 -9.06 -1.06
C ILE A 343 14.92 -10.52 -1.35
N ASN A 344 14.07 -11.46 -0.94
CA ASN A 344 14.29 -12.88 -1.18
C ASN A 344 14.32 -13.18 -2.68
N GLY A 345 13.51 -12.49 -3.49
CA GLY A 345 13.55 -12.58 -4.95
C GLY A 345 14.89 -12.15 -5.55
N ASN A 346 15.67 -11.31 -4.86
CA ASN A 346 17.03 -10.96 -5.28
C ASN A 346 18.00 -12.13 -5.14
N GLU A 347 17.62 -13.31 -4.66
CA GLU A 347 18.43 -14.53 -4.79
C GLU A 347 18.30 -15.15 -6.20
N GLY A 348 17.24 -14.82 -6.94
CA GLY A 348 16.98 -15.29 -8.30
C GLY A 348 17.84 -14.63 -9.38
N THR A 349 17.55 -14.92 -10.65
CA THR A 349 18.33 -14.40 -11.80
C THR A 349 18.05 -12.93 -12.11
N VAL A 350 16.84 -12.44 -11.80
CA VAL A 350 16.41 -11.06 -12.04
C VAL A 350 16.32 -10.33 -10.71
N LYS A 351 16.96 -9.16 -10.60
CA LYS A 351 17.05 -8.40 -9.34
C LYS A 351 16.07 -7.23 -9.31
N THR A 352 15.65 -6.87 -8.10
CA THR A 352 14.79 -5.71 -7.83
C THR A 352 15.61 -4.42 -7.92
N LYS A 353 15.37 -3.61 -8.96
CA LYS A 353 16.00 -2.30 -9.17
C LYS A 353 15.42 -1.23 -8.25
N GLY A 354 14.14 -1.32 -7.92
CA GLY A 354 13.47 -0.38 -7.04
C GLY A 354 12.05 -0.79 -6.69
N PHE A 355 11.43 -0.01 -5.82
CA PHE A 355 10.07 -0.25 -5.36
C PHE A 355 9.38 1.04 -4.90
N LEU A 356 8.05 1.01 -4.92
CA LEU A 356 7.19 2.03 -4.34
C LEU A 356 5.99 1.35 -3.66
N ILE A 357 5.95 1.40 -2.32
CA ILE A 357 4.89 0.78 -1.53
C ILE A 357 4.15 1.86 -0.75
N CYS A 358 2.91 2.16 -1.14
CA CYS A 358 2.00 3.01 -0.38
C CYS A 358 1.51 2.24 0.86
N VAL A 359 1.89 2.73 2.04
CA VAL A 359 1.71 2.04 3.33
C VAL A 359 0.36 2.37 3.96
N CYS A 360 -0.35 1.36 4.46
CA CYS A 360 -1.59 1.58 5.19
C CYS A 360 -1.84 0.51 6.28
N CYS A 361 -2.86 0.74 7.11
CA CYS A 361 -3.34 -0.23 8.11
C CYS A 361 -2.26 -0.69 9.11
N HIS A 362 -1.42 0.23 9.60
CA HIS A 362 -0.35 -0.06 10.56
C HIS A 362 -0.80 -0.80 11.83
N HIS A 363 -2.06 -0.66 12.23
CA HIS A 363 -2.65 -1.36 13.37
C HIS A 363 -2.73 -2.90 13.17
N GLN A 364 -2.57 -3.40 11.94
CA GLN A 364 -2.55 -4.82 11.62
C GLN A 364 -1.13 -5.41 11.67
N ILE A 365 -0.09 -4.60 11.92
CA ILE A 365 1.29 -5.08 12.01
C ILE A 365 1.44 -5.90 13.30
N THR A 366 2.07 -7.07 13.19
CA THR A 366 2.46 -7.91 14.33
C THR A 366 3.97 -7.84 14.51
N TYR A 367 4.44 -7.99 15.76
CA TYR A 367 5.87 -7.95 16.08
C TYR A 367 6.67 -8.91 15.20
N ASP A 368 6.28 -10.19 15.15
CA ASP A 368 7.05 -11.23 14.45
C ASP A 368 7.19 -11.00 12.94
N SER A 369 6.17 -10.41 12.32
CA SER A 369 6.20 -10.09 10.90
C SER A 369 6.96 -8.81 10.56
N PHE A 370 7.22 -7.93 11.52
CA PHE A 370 7.74 -6.60 11.23
C PHE A 370 9.22 -6.64 10.82
N LEU A 371 9.58 -5.96 9.72
CA LEU A 371 10.96 -5.96 9.21
C LEU A 371 11.90 -5.04 10.01
N GLY A 372 11.42 -3.89 10.46
CA GLY A 372 12.24 -2.88 11.14
C GLY A 372 12.58 -3.17 12.61
N LYS A 373 12.46 -4.42 13.07
CA LYS A 373 12.59 -4.79 14.49
C LYS A 373 13.90 -4.37 15.12
N ASP A 374 15.02 -4.62 14.44
CA ASP A 374 16.35 -4.30 15.00
C ASP A 374 16.49 -2.81 15.31
N TRP A 375 16.00 -1.96 14.40
CA TRP A 375 16.01 -0.52 14.62
C TRP A 375 15.10 -0.13 15.79
N MET A 376 13.92 -0.73 15.89
CA MET A 376 13.00 -0.49 17.00
C MET A 376 13.62 -0.90 18.34
N ILE A 377 14.23 -2.08 18.43
CA ILE A 377 14.90 -2.59 19.65
C ILE A 377 16.04 -1.65 20.08
N GLN A 378 16.89 -1.23 19.12
CA GLN A 378 17.99 -0.29 19.38
C GLN A 378 17.51 1.05 19.95
N HIS A 379 16.26 1.42 19.70
CA HIS A 379 15.65 2.66 20.17
C HIS A 379 14.63 2.45 21.30
N GLY A 380 14.73 1.33 22.02
CA GLY A 380 13.98 1.09 23.25
C GLY A 380 12.61 0.43 23.06
N PHE A 381 12.30 -0.11 21.88
CA PHE A 381 11.07 -0.86 21.64
C PHE A 381 11.31 -2.37 21.73
N ASP A 382 11.19 -2.90 22.96
CA ASP A 382 10.94 -4.32 23.15
C ASP A 382 9.52 -4.71 22.64
N ARG A 383 9.16 -5.99 22.74
CA ARG A 383 7.85 -6.49 22.25
C ARG A 383 6.67 -5.79 22.94
N LYS A 384 6.76 -5.51 24.24
CA LYS A 384 5.68 -4.86 24.99
C LYS A 384 5.50 -3.42 24.53
N THR A 385 6.58 -2.65 24.47
CA THR A 385 6.60 -1.27 23.99
C THR A 385 6.15 -1.17 22.53
N PHE A 386 6.56 -2.12 21.68
CA PHE A 386 6.07 -2.22 20.31
C PHE A 386 4.56 -2.44 20.26
N ASN A 387 4.02 -3.35 21.07
CA ASN A 387 2.58 -3.60 21.13
C ASN A 387 1.80 -2.37 21.63
N ILE A 388 2.34 -1.61 22.59
CA ILE A 388 1.80 -0.30 22.99
C ILE A 388 1.74 0.64 21.77
N LEU A 389 2.85 0.79 21.05
CA LEU A 389 2.94 1.62 19.85
C LEU A 389 1.91 1.22 18.77
N ILE A 390 1.74 -0.08 18.51
CA ILE A 390 0.74 -0.58 17.55
C ILE A 390 -0.68 -0.21 17.97
N LYS A 391 -1.01 -0.22 19.28
CA LYS A 391 -2.33 0.24 19.72
C LYS A 391 -2.48 1.77 19.61
N MET A 392 -1.42 2.53 19.86
CA MET A 392 -1.41 4.00 19.74
C MET A 392 -1.60 4.48 18.30
N VAL A 393 -1.16 3.70 17.29
CA VAL A 393 -1.42 3.98 15.87
C VAL A 393 -2.90 4.23 15.57
N SER A 394 -3.82 3.54 16.25
CA SER A 394 -5.26 3.67 16.01
C SER A 394 -5.81 5.06 16.37
N TRP A 395 -5.08 5.84 17.18
CA TRP A 395 -5.50 7.17 17.61
C TRP A 395 -5.62 8.16 16.46
N CYS A 396 -4.87 7.97 15.37
CA CYS A 396 -4.94 8.87 14.21
C CYS A 396 -6.10 8.58 13.25
N THR A 397 -6.86 7.49 13.44
CA THR A 397 -7.96 7.09 12.53
C THR A 397 -9.29 6.87 13.22
N CYS A 398 -9.29 6.45 14.50
CA CYS A 398 -10.50 6.03 15.20
C CYS A 398 -10.84 6.88 16.42
N GLY A 399 -10.06 7.92 16.73
CA GLY A 399 -10.11 8.50 18.08
C GLY A 399 -9.67 7.47 19.12
N ASP A 400 -10.11 7.60 20.37
CA ASP A 400 -9.62 6.82 21.50
C ASP A 400 -10.02 5.34 21.56
N GLY A 401 -10.76 4.85 20.56
CA GLY A 401 -11.18 3.44 20.44
C GLY A 401 -12.31 3.04 21.39
N LYS A 402 -13.02 3.98 22.01
CA LYS A 402 -14.16 3.71 22.91
C LYS A 402 -15.50 3.76 22.18
N SER A 403 -16.50 3.05 22.72
CA SER A 403 -17.88 3.07 22.20
C SER A 403 -18.46 4.49 22.23
N ARG A 404 -19.34 4.82 21.28
CA ARG A 404 -20.12 6.09 21.27
C ARG A 404 -20.90 6.33 22.57
N GLU A 405 -21.19 5.28 23.33
CA GLU A 405 -21.86 5.35 24.63
C GLU A 405 -20.91 5.80 25.75
N GLN A 406 -19.64 5.36 25.73
CA GLN A 406 -18.61 5.79 26.70
C GLN A 406 -18.18 7.25 26.47
N HIS A 407 -18.33 7.78 25.26
CA HIS A 407 -18.14 9.21 24.98
C HIS A 407 -19.22 10.11 25.62
N LYS A 408 -20.39 9.57 26.00
CA LYS A 408 -21.43 10.35 26.70
C LYS A 408 -21.16 10.49 28.20
N GLU A 409 -20.41 9.57 28.79
CA GLU A 409 -20.08 9.57 30.23
C GLU A 409 -18.81 10.36 30.55
N ARG A 410 -17.95 10.62 29.55
CA ARG A 410 -16.79 11.51 29.70
C ARG A 410 -17.21 12.96 29.41
N GLY A 411 -17.37 13.73 30.48
CA GLY A 411 -17.24 15.18 30.40
C GLY A 411 -15.82 15.58 29.94
N ASN A 412 -15.77 16.60 29.07
CA ASN A 412 -14.63 17.51 28.82
C ASN A 412 -13.25 16.90 28.49
N GLU A 413 -13.12 16.04 27.48
CA GLU A 413 -11.82 15.95 26.77
C GLU A 413 -11.78 17.11 25.77
N THR A 414 -10.86 18.06 25.96
CA THR A 414 -10.77 19.25 25.10
C THR A 414 -10.35 18.87 23.68
N ASP A 415 -10.81 19.62 22.68
CA ASP A 415 -10.44 19.41 21.27
C ASP A 415 -8.91 19.41 21.07
N GLU A 416 -8.17 20.14 21.90
CA GLU A 416 -6.70 20.16 21.90
C GLU A 416 -6.08 18.81 22.26
N LYS A 417 -6.58 18.13 23.31
CA LYS A 417 -6.07 16.81 23.71
C LYS A 417 -6.36 15.74 22.66
N LEU A 418 -7.51 15.85 21.99
CA LEU A 418 -7.84 14.94 20.89
C LEU A 418 -6.88 15.11 19.71
N LYS A 419 -6.57 16.37 19.34
CA LYS A 419 -5.59 16.67 18.29
C LYS A 419 -4.18 16.21 18.63
N GLU A 420 -3.75 16.41 19.87
CA GLU A 420 -2.45 15.93 20.36
C GLU A 420 -2.36 14.41 20.25
N ARG A 421 -3.41 13.70 20.67
CA ARG A 421 -3.45 12.24 20.60
C ARG A 421 -3.48 11.73 19.16
N GLU A 422 -4.20 12.41 18.26
CA GLU A 422 -4.20 12.12 16.83
C GLU A 422 -2.78 12.26 16.24
N LEU A 423 -2.08 13.35 16.61
CA LEU A 423 -0.70 13.60 16.20
C LEU A 423 0.25 12.51 16.69
N VAL A 424 0.12 12.07 17.95
CA VAL A 424 0.92 10.96 18.49
C VAL A 424 0.68 9.67 17.71
N GLY A 425 -0.58 9.33 17.42
CA GLY A 425 -0.92 8.18 16.58
C GLY A 425 -0.30 8.26 15.19
N TRP A 426 -0.28 9.46 14.60
CA TRP A 426 0.36 9.70 13.31
C TRP A 426 1.89 9.55 13.38
N LYS A 427 2.55 10.10 14.42
CA LYS A 427 3.99 9.89 14.68
C LYS A 427 4.34 8.41 14.84
N CYS A 428 3.49 7.63 15.52
CA CYS A 428 3.66 6.17 15.65
C CYS A 428 3.70 5.47 14.28
N LYS A 429 2.80 5.85 13.36
CA LYS A 429 2.80 5.30 11.98
C LYS A 429 4.11 5.61 11.27
N ARG A 430 4.60 6.84 11.39
CA ARG A 430 5.83 7.27 10.75
C ARG A 430 7.07 6.55 11.27
N LEU A 431 7.14 6.25 12.57
CA LEU A 431 8.23 5.44 13.11
C LEU A 431 8.27 4.03 12.53
N LEU A 432 7.11 3.37 12.39
CA LEU A 432 7.03 2.05 11.76
C LEU A 432 7.47 2.11 10.29
N ASP A 433 7.10 3.16 9.58
CA ASP A 433 7.52 3.35 8.18
C ASP A 433 9.02 3.64 8.09
N PHE A 434 9.55 4.48 8.98
CA PHE A 434 10.97 4.82 9.04
C PHE A 434 11.85 3.62 9.40
N ALA A 435 11.42 2.78 10.34
CA ALA A 435 12.16 1.56 10.67
C ALA A 435 12.25 0.58 9.47
N ARG A 436 11.24 0.56 8.58
CA ARG A 436 11.33 -0.16 7.30
C ARG A 436 12.30 0.50 6.32
N VAL A 437 12.32 1.84 6.26
CA VAL A 437 13.31 2.59 5.47
C VAL A 437 14.73 2.24 5.91
N GLU A 438 15.00 2.26 7.21
CA GLU A 438 16.32 1.93 7.77
C GLU A 438 16.70 0.47 7.51
N PHE A 439 15.73 -0.44 7.56
CA PHE A 439 15.95 -1.83 7.15
C PHE A 439 16.38 -1.93 5.67
N MET A 440 15.67 -1.26 4.76
CA MET A 440 16.01 -1.29 3.32
C MET A 440 17.34 -0.59 3.00
N ARG A 441 17.70 0.46 3.75
CA ARG A 441 18.99 1.17 3.59
C ARG A 441 20.19 0.29 3.93
N LYS A 442 20.04 -0.69 4.83
CA LYS A 442 21.07 -1.70 5.13
C LYS A 442 21.28 -2.70 3.99
N LEU A 443 20.36 -2.75 3.02
CA LEU A 443 20.38 -3.64 1.86
C LEU A 443 20.69 -2.89 0.55
N ASP A 444 21.46 -1.80 0.64
CA ASP A 444 21.92 -0.98 -0.49
C ASP A 444 20.84 -0.27 -1.33
N TYR A 445 19.62 -0.14 -0.80
CA TYR A 445 18.61 0.72 -1.40
C TYR A 445 18.70 2.16 -0.85
N ASP A 446 18.81 3.16 -1.71
CA ASP A 446 18.45 4.54 -1.36
C ASP A 446 16.94 4.60 -1.16
N THR A 447 16.53 4.49 0.10
CA THR A 447 15.13 4.40 0.51
C THR A 447 14.72 5.64 1.30
N ASN A 448 13.52 6.15 1.03
CA ASN A 448 12.98 7.36 1.66
C ASN A 448 11.46 7.22 1.91
N LEU A 449 10.97 7.94 2.93
CA LEU A 449 9.55 8.21 3.07
C LEU A 449 9.17 9.37 2.16
N CYS A 450 8.09 9.21 1.40
CA CYS A 450 7.65 10.23 0.48
C CYS A 450 6.14 10.44 0.56
N TYR A 451 5.72 11.71 0.59
CA TYR A 451 4.35 12.07 0.27
C TYR A 451 4.12 11.82 -1.22
N TYR A 452 3.21 10.91 -1.56
CA TYR A 452 2.89 10.62 -2.95
C TYR A 452 1.63 11.36 -3.41
N VAL A 453 0.75 11.78 -2.49
CA VAL A 453 -0.41 12.61 -2.81
C VAL A 453 -0.68 13.59 -1.67
N GLU A 454 -1.52 14.58 -1.94
CA GLU A 454 -2.03 15.46 -0.89
C GLU A 454 -2.94 14.71 0.09
N LYS A 455 -3.00 15.19 1.34
CA LYS A 455 -3.75 14.54 2.44
C LYS A 455 -5.26 14.49 2.16
N GLU A 456 -5.78 15.42 1.36
CA GLU A 456 -7.17 15.50 0.95
C GLU A 456 -7.57 14.31 0.06
N GLN A 457 -6.60 13.72 -0.64
CA GLN A 457 -6.84 12.56 -1.50
C GLN A 457 -6.97 11.28 -0.66
N THR A 458 -6.18 11.14 0.40
CA THR A 458 -6.20 10.02 1.34
C THR A 458 -5.41 10.36 2.61
N LEU A 459 -5.86 9.87 3.76
CA LEU A 459 -5.10 9.97 5.02
C LEU A 459 -3.84 9.09 5.02
N GLU A 460 -3.77 8.13 4.09
CA GLU A 460 -2.62 7.25 3.85
C GLU A 460 -1.81 7.76 2.66
N ASN A 461 -1.36 9.01 2.72
CA ASN A 461 -0.70 9.70 1.61
C ASN A 461 0.82 9.56 1.55
N ILE A 462 1.39 8.62 2.30
CA ILE A 462 2.83 8.33 2.34
C ILE A 462 3.11 6.98 1.71
N CYS A 463 4.23 6.92 0.99
CA CYS A 463 4.81 5.68 0.48
C CYS A 463 6.25 5.53 0.95
N ILE A 464 6.71 4.28 0.97
CA ILE A 464 8.13 3.95 1.06
C ILE A 464 8.61 3.76 -0.38
N PHE A 465 9.52 4.60 -0.81
CA PHE A 465 10.16 4.53 -2.11
C PHE A 465 11.62 4.13 -1.92
N GLY A 466 12.10 3.18 -2.72
CA GLY A 466 13.50 2.79 -2.71
C GLY A 466 14.01 2.42 -4.10
N LYS A 467 15.26 2.75 -4.37
CA LYS A 467 15.98 2.35 -5.59
C LYS A 467 17.38 1.89 -5.20
N ILE A 468 17.91 0.88 -5.89
CA ILE A 468 19.28 0.43 -5.66
C ILE A 468 20.24 1.61 -5.91
N LYS A 469 21.25 1.78 -5.05
CA LYS A 469 22.27 2.80 -5.26
C LYS A 469 23.02 2.50 -6.55
N GLU A 470 23.08 3.47 -7.45
CA GLU A 470 23.96 3.39 -8.62
C GLU A 470 25.38 3.67 -8.09
N ASN A 471 26.25 2.65 -8.11
CA ASN A 471 27.66 2.78 -7.71
C ASN A 471 28.45 3.64 -8.70
#